data_AF-A0A3C1FK84-F1
#
_entry.id   AF-A0A3C1FK84-F1
#
_cell.length_a   1.000
_cell.length_b   1.000
_cell.length_c   1.000
_cell.angle_alpha   90.00
_cell.angle_beta   90.00
_cell.angle_gamma   90.00
#
_symmetry.space_group_name_H-M   'P 1'
#
loop_
_entity.id
_entity.type
_entity.pdbx_description
1 polymer ?
#
loop_
_entity_poly.entity_id
_entity_poly.type
_entity_poly.pdbx_seq_one_letter_code
_entity_poly.pdbx_strand_id
1 'polypeptide(L)'
;MSYQHLTVERTGHVLTCGMANPPSHTLTAAEVQELHRLLNEVEADPNIRVLVLTGAAEGVFIAHYDVAELADTAETHHGLPEHMTRGQGELHAVHRLCLRLEHMPAITIAALNGNAAGGGCEVSLACDFRLMADGPYSYG
;
A
#
# COMPACT_ATOMS: atom_id res chain seq x y z
N MET A 1 0.73 -0.98 18.53
CA MET A 1 0.90 0.48 18.36
C MET A 1 -0.32 1.01 17.62
N SER A 2 -0.65 2.29 17.76
CA SER A 2 -1.79 2.88 17.02
C SER A 2 -1.34 3.29 15.61
N TYR A 3 -2.01 2.76 14.60
CA TYR A 3 -1.95 3.26 13.22
C TYR A 3 -2.91 4.44 13.07
N GLN A 4 -2.56 5.42 12.23
CA GLN A 4 -3.39 6.58 11.93
C GLN A 4 -4.15 6.43 10.61
N HIS A 5 -3.53 5.78 9.64
CA HIS A 5 -4.04 5.60 8.27
C HIS A 5 -4.39 4.15 7.98
N LEU A 6 -4.18 3.23 8.93
CA LEU A 6 -4.52 1.80 8.78
C LEU A 6 -5.44 1.33 9.91
N THR A 7 -6.35 0.41 9.59
CA THR A 7 -7.02 -0.45 10.59
C THR A 7 -6.39 -1.83 10.54
N VAL A 8 -6.11 -2.44 11.69
CA VAL A 8 -5.49 -3.78 11.74
C VAL A 8 -6.25 -4.69 12.69
N GLU A 9 -6.67 -5.83 12.18
CA GLU A 9 -7.34 -6.89 12.95
C GLU A 9 -6.63 -8.22 12.74
N ARG A 10 -6.47 -9.00 13.81
CA ARG A 10 -5.91 -10.36 13.74
C ARG A 10 -6.96 -11.38 14.14
N THR A 11 -7.18 -12.37 13.28
CA THR A 11 -8.00 -13.55 13.57
C THR A 11 -7.17 -14.81 13.38
N GLY A 12 -6.66 -15.37 14.48
CA GLY A 12 -5.76 -16.52 14.45
C GLY A 12 -4.46 -16.22 13.70
N HIS A 13 -4.28 -16.83 12.54
CA HIS A 13 -3.08 -16.70 11.68
C HIS A 13 -3.24 -15.69 10.54
N VAL A 14 -4.40 -15.02 10.47
CA VAL A 14 -4.71 -14.03 9.44
C VAL A 14 -4.63 -12.65 10.06
N LEU A 15 -3.85 -11.76 9.44
CA LEU A 15 -3.83 -10.33 9.73
C LEU A 15 -4.55 -9.60 8.60
N THR A 16 -5.60 -8.86 8.92
CA THR A 16 -6.34 -8.04 7.97
C THR A 16 -5.99 -6.58 8.21
N CYS A 17 -5.52 -5.91 7.16
CA CYS A 17 -5.20 -4.49 7.14
C CYS A 17 -6.17 -3.76 6.22
N GLY A 18 -6.82 -2.73 6.75
CA GLY A 18 -7.68 -1.81 6.02
C GLY A 18 -7.00 -0.47 5.77
N MET A 19 -6.87 -0.03 4.52
CA MET A 19 -6.40 1.31 4.17
C MET A 19 -7.45 2.36 4.52
N ALA A 20 -7.13 3.22 5.48
CA ALA A 20 -8.05 4.13 6.16
C ALA A 20 -7.53 5.57 6.11
N ASN A 21 -7.42 6.13 4.91
CA ASN A 21 -6.93 7.49 4.70
C ASN A 21 -8.01 8.48 4.21
N PRO A 22 -9.01 8.85 5.04
CA PRO A 22 -10.04 9.81 4.64
C PRO A 22 -9.46 11.23 4.45
N PRO A 23 -10.10 12.08 3.63
CA PRO A 23 -11.33 11.80 2.87
C PRO A 23 -11.08 11.22 1.47
N SER A 24 -9.85 11.27 0.96
CA SER A 24 -9.53 10.90 -0.42
C SER A 24 -9.34 9.40 -0.62
N HIS A 25 -8.93 8.68 0.43
CA HIS A 25 -8.50 7.28 0.36
C HIS A 25 -7.40 7.06 -0.69
N THR A 26 -6.59 8.11 -0.93
CA THR A 26 -5.35 8.05 -1.70
C THR A 26 -4.24 7.48 -0.83
N LEU A 27 -3.29 6.78 -1.45
CA LEU A 27 -2.08 6.32 -0.80
C LEU A 27 -1.12 7.51 -0.64
N THR A 28 -0.79 7.83 0.61
CA THR A 28 0.13 8.92 0.97
C THR A 28 1.46 8.38 1.48
N ALA A 29 2.49 9.22 1.54
CA ALA A 29 3.78 8.85 2.11
C ALA A 29 3.66 8.41 3.58
N ALA A 30 2.76 9.03 4.34
CA ALA A 30 2.48 8.66 5.73
C ALA A 30 1.89 7.24 5.83
N GLU A 31 0.90 6.92 5.00
CA GLU A 31 0.30 5.58 4.95
C GLU A 31 1.32 4.52 4.46
N VAL A 32 2.18 4.84 3.49
CA VAL A 32 3.27 3.95 3.05
C VAL A 32 4.25 3.66 4.19
N GLN A 33 4.59 4.66 5.01
CA GLN A 33 5.41 4.46 6.21
C GLN A 33 4.73 3.54 7.23
N GLU A 34 3.42 3.67 7.42
CA GLU A 34 2.64 2.77 8.28
C GLU A 34 2.64 1.33 7.73
N LEU A 35 2.44 1.16 6.42
CA LEU A 35 2.49 -0.15 5.77
C LEU A 35 3.86 -0.79 5.92
N HIS A 36 4.95 -0.04 5.78
CA HIS A 36 6.29 -0.56 6.03
C HIS A 36 6.49 -1.04 7.47
N ARG A 37 5.90 -0.36 8.46
CA ARG A 37 5.92 -0.82 9.85
C ARG A 37 5.10 -2.10 10.02
N LEU A 38 3.90 -2.15 9.43
CA LEU A 38 3.06 -3.35 9.44
C LEU A 38 3.78 -4.56 8.82
N LEU A 39 4.46 -4.36 7.69
CA LEU A 39 5.24 -5.42 7.05
C LEU A 39 6.37 -5.94 7.96
N ASN A 40 7.03 -5.07 8.73
CA ASN A 40 8.02 -5.51 9.72
C ASN A 40 7.39 -6.41 10.80
N GLU A 41 6.15 -6.08 11.23
CA GLU A 41 5.42 -6.89 12.21
C GLU A 41 5.07 -8.27 11.65
N VAL A 42 4.62 -8.33 10.40
CA VAL A 42 4.31 -9.59 9.70
C VAL A 42 5.57 -10.44 9.50
N GLU A 43 6.67 -9.85 9.06
CA GLU A 43 7.96 -10.54 8.87
C GLU A 43 8.52 -11.09 10.19
N ALA A 44 8.28 -10.41 11.30
CA ALA A 44 8.81 -10.79 12.61
C ALA A 44 7.98 -11.86 13.35
N ASP A 45 6.69 -12.06 12.99
CA ASP A 45 5.82 -13.04 13.63
C ASP A 45 5.48 -14.22 12.68
N PRO A 46 6.16 -15.38 12.82
CA PRO A 46 5.89 -16.55 11.97
C PRO A 46 4.49 -17.16 12.19
N ASN A 47 3.72 -16.72 13.19
CA ASN A 47 2.33 -17.12 13.36
C ASN A 47 1.38 -16.38 12.43
N ILE A 48 1.80 -15.28 11.81
CA ILE A 48 1.04 -14.59 10.77
C ILE A 48 1.37 -15.28 9.45
N ARG A 49 0.42 -16.06 8.94
CA ARG A 49 0.60 -16.86 7.72
C ARG A 49 -0.08 -16.23 6.51
N VAL A 50 -1.03 -15.33 6.76
CA VAL A 50 -1.77 -14.61 5.73
C VAL A 50 -1.88 -13.14 6.12
N LEU A 51 -1.52 -12.25 5.20
CA LEU A 51 -1.79 -10.82 5.25
C LEU A 51 -2.85 -10.48 4.21
N VAL A 52 -4.01 -10.02 4.66
CA VAL A 52 -5.07 -9.48 3.79
C VAL A 52 -4.97 -7.96 3.79
N LEU A 53 -4.83 -7.36 2.61
CA LEU A 53 -4.95 -5.92 2.40
C LEU A 53 -6.33 -5.64 1.81
N THR A 54 -7.04 -4.65 2.33
CA THR A 54 -8.34 -4.19 1.81
C THR A 54 -8.54 -2.70 2.10
N GLY A 55 -9.52 -2.04 1.49
CA GLY A 55 -9.87 -0.67 1.87
C GLY A 55 -10.76 -0.62 3.11
N ALA A 56 -10.55 0.35 3.99
CA ALA A 56 -11.40 0.55 5.17
C ALA A 56 -12.69 1.33 4.86
N ALA A 57 -12.77 1.97 3.69
CA ALA A 57 -13.96 2.66 3.20
C ALA A 57 -14.71 1.83 2.15
N GLU A 58 -16.03 2.00 2.10
CA GLU A 58 -16.87 1.32 1.12
C GLU A 58 -16.55 1.78 -0.32
N GLY A 59 -16.41 0.83 -1.24
CA GLY A 59 -16.23 1.12 -2.67
C GLY A 59 -14.85 1.64 -3.08
N VAL A 60 -13.87 1.68 -2.17
CA VAL A 60 -12.49 2.05 -2.47
C VAL A 60 -11.52 1.10 -1.75
N PHE A 61 -10.59 0.52 -2.52
CA PHE A 61 -9.42 -0.17 -1.97
C PHE A 61 -8.32 0.86 -1.69
N ILE A 62 -7.78 1.44 -2.77
CA ILE A 62 -6.86 2.59 -2.77
C ILE A 62 -7.21 3.39 -4.02
N ALA A 63 -7.62 4.64 -3.86
CA ALA A 63 -8.12 5.45 -4.97
C ALA A 63 -7.02 5.73 -6.02
N HIS A 64 -5.84 6.16 -5.56
CA HIS A 64 -4.62 6.40 -6.33
C HIS A 64 -3.48 6.72 -5.35
N TYR A 65 -2.23 6.86 -5.81
CA TYR A 65 -1.24 7.62 -5.04
C TYR A 65 -1.61 9.11 -5.01
N ASP A 66 -1.36 9.79 -3.90
CA ASP A 66 -1.67 11.21 -3.74
C ASP A 66 -0.97 12.09 -4.79
N VAL A 67 -1.76 12.80 -5.59
CA VAL A 67 -1.24 13.58 -6.74
C VAL A 67 -0.49 14.82 -6.28
N ALA A 68 -0.86 15.43 -5.15
CA ALA A 68 -0.16 16.59 -4.63
C ALA A 68 1.24 16.20 -4.14
N GLU A 69 1.37 15.08 -3.43
CA GLU A 69 2.69 14.56 -3.03
C GLU A 69 3.58 14.22 -4.24
N LEU A 70 3.01 13.66 -5.31
CA LEU A 70 3.75 13.39 -6.56
C LEU A 70 4.22 14.68 -7.22
N ALA A 71 3.36 15.71 -7.26
CA ALA A 71 3.70 17.01 -7.82
C ALA A 71 4.80 17.69 -7.01
N ASP A 72 4.67 17.74 -5.68
CA ASP A 72 5.66 18.33 -4.79
C ASP A 72 7.03 17.63 -4.93
N THR A 73 7.01 16.30 -5.05
CA THR A 73 8.23 15.50 -5.28
C THR A 73 8.86 15.86 -6.62
N ALA A 74 8.06 15.93 -7.69
CA ALA A 74 8.54 16.29 -9.02
C ALA A 74 9.12 17.72 -9.08
N GLU A 75 8.47 18.69 -8.43
CA GLU A 75 8.93 20.08 -8.34
C GLU A 75 10.23 20.20 -7.55
N THR A 76 10.33 19.51 -6.41
CA THR A 76 11.56 19.47 -5.60
C THR A 76 12.74 18.92 -6.39
N HIS A 77 12.48 17.98 -7.30
CA HIS A 77 13.50 17.40 -8.18
C HIS A 77 13.76 18.21 -9.45
N HIS A 78 12.94 19.21 -9.76
CA HIS A 78 13.02 19.95 -11.00
C HIS A 78 14.33 20.76 -11.09
N GLY A 79 15.13 20.50 -12.12
CA GLY A 79 16.41 21.19 -12.36
C GLY A 79 17.59 20.70 -11.51
N LEU A 80 17.37 19.71 -10.64
CA LEU A 80 18.45 19.02 -9.94
C LEU A 80 19.08 17.95 -10.87
N PRO A 81 20.41 17.75 -10.83
CA PRO A 81 21.06 16.64 -11.52
C PRO A 81 20.46 15.28 -11.11
N GLU A 82 20.33 14.33 -12.03
CA GLU A 82 19.70 13.02 -11.78
C GLU A 82 20.26 12.27 -10.56
N HIS A 83 21.56 12.42 -10.27
CA HIS A 83 22.22 11.79 -9.13
C HIS A 83 21.84 12.41 -7.77
N MET A 84 21.23 13.61 -7.77
CA MET A 84 20.71 14.31 -6.59
C MET A 84 19.20 14.10 -6.41
N THR A 85 18.47 13.73 -7.47
CA THR A 85 17.01 13.50 -7.41
C THR A 85 16.68 12.06 -7.04
N ARG A 86 17.42 11.10 -7.60
CA ARG A 86 17.35 9.71 -7.19
C ARG A 86 18.44 9.52 -6.15
N GLY A 87 18.13 9.66 -4.87
CA GLY A 87 19.08 9.45 -3.78
C GLY A 87 19.88 8.17 -4.01
N GLN A 88 21.09 8.28 -4.53
CA GLN A 88 22.04 7.18 -4.80
C GLN A 88 21.45 5.84 -5.32
N GLY A 89 20.41 5.87 -6.16
CA GLY A 89 19.77 4.66 -6.70
C GLY A 89 18.71 4.01 -5.79
N GLU A 90 18.27 4.68 -4.72
CA GLU A 90 17.18 4.21 -3.88
C GLU A 90 15.82 4.34 -4.59
N LEU A 91 15.05 3.25 -4.53
CA LEU A 91 13.67 3.20 -5.02
C LEU A 91 12.75 4.09 -4.18
N HIS A 92 11.72 4.67 -4.80
CA HIS A 92 10.65 5.36 -4.08
C HIS A 92 10.03 4.45 -3.00
N ALA A 93 9.56 5.02 -1.88
CA ALA A 93 9.06 4.23 -0.76
C ALA A 93 7.94 3.25 -1.16
N VAL A 94 7.02 3.67 -2.03
CA VAL A 94 5.96 2.79 -2.54
C VAL A 94 6.49 1.61 -3.37
N HIS A 95 7.55 1.81 -4.15
CA HIS A 95 8.17 0.73 -4.92
C HIS A 95 8.92 -0.25 -4.01
N ARG A 96 9.56 0.24 -2.94
CA ARG A 96 10.12 -0.62 -1.89
C ARG A 96 9.04 -1.42 -1.18
N LEU A 97 7.89 -0.80 -0.91
CA LEU A 97 6.74 -1.49 -0.32
C LEU A 97 6.27 -2.64 -1.23
N CYS A 98 6.12 -2.39 -2.53
CA CYS A 98 5.76 -3.41 -3.51
C CYS A 98 6.77 -4.57 -3.53
N LEU A 99 8.08 -4.28 -3.58
CA LEU A 99 9.10 -5.34 -3.53
C LEU A 99 9.08 -6.14 -2.23
N ARG A 100 8.73 -5.52 -1.11
CA ARG A 100 8.59 -6.23 0.17
C ARG A 100 7.37 -7.14 0.20
N LEU A 101 6.26 -6.71 -0.39
CA LEU A 101 5.07 -7.55 -0.55
C LEU A 101 5.38 -8.77 -1.44
N GLU A 102 6.10 -8.57 -2.54
CA GLU A 102 6.50 -9.65 -3.46
C GLU A 102 7.38 -10.73 -2.78
N HIS A 103 8.23 -10.32 -1.83
CA HIS A 103 9.12 -11.22 -1.09
C HIS A 103 8.61 -11.59 0.31
N MET A 104 7.35 -11.29 0.62
CA MET A 104 6.77 -11.50 1.95
C MET A 104 6.75 -13.00 2.29
N PRO A 105 7.17 -13.42 3.50
CA PRO A 105 7.08 -14.83 3.91
C PRO A 105 5.63 -15.30 4.15
N ALA A 106 4.71 -14.39 4.49
CA ALA A 106 3.29 -14.66 4.61
C ALA A 106 2.60 -14.56 3.24
N ILE A 107 1.54 -15.34 3.02
CA ILE A 107 0.69 -15.22 1.82
C ILE A 107 -0.03 -13.87 1.86
N THR A 108 0.08 -13.09 0.79
CA THR A 108 -0.52 -11.75 0.67
C THR A 108 -1.75 -11.79 -0.23
N ILE A 109 -2.85 -11.22 0.24
CA ILE A 109 -4.12 -11.16 -0.50
C ILE A 109 -4.57 -9.70 -0.59
N ALA A 110 -4.67 -9.17 -1.80
CA ALA A 110 -5.37 -7.92 -2.07
C ALA A 110 -6.88 -8.22 -2.24
N ALA A 111 -7.67 -7.97 -1.20
CA ALA A 111 -9.12 -8.02 -1.24
C ALA A 111 -9.66 -6.64 -1.66
N LEU A 112 -9.79 -6.44 -2.97
CA LEU A 112 -10.22 -5.20 -3.61
C LEU A 112 -11.73 -5.02 -3.43
N ASN A 113 -12.12 -4.38 -2.35
CA ASN A 113 -13.51 -4.06 -1.99
C ASN A 113 -14.11 -2.90 -2.81
N GLY A 114 -13.38 -2.39 -3.81
CA GLY A 114 -13.81 -1.27 -4.64
C GLY A 114 -12.74 -0.81 -5.62
N ASN A 115 -12.77 0.46 -5.99
CA ASN A 115 -11.83 1.04 -6.95
C ASN A 115 -10.36 0.88 -6.49
N ALA A 116 -9.50 0.49 -7.42
CA ALA A 116 -8.06 0.34 -7.22
C ALA A 116 -7.32 0.84 -8.47
N ALA A 117 -6.79 2.06 -8.40
CA ALA A 117 -6.10 2.68 -9.53
C ALA A 117 -4.68 3.16 -9.18
N GLY A 118 -3.81 3.27 -10.19
CA GLY A 118 -2.43 3.72 -10.03
C GLY A 118 -1.70 3.00 -8.89
N GLY A 119 -1.31 3.72 -7.84
CA GLY A 119 -0.68 3.13 -6.65
C GLY A 119 -1.47 1.97 -6.01
N GLY A 120 -2.80 1.99 -6.08
CA GLY A 120 -3.65 0.87 -5.65
C GLY A 120 -3.52 -0.36 -6.55
N CYS A 121 -3.41 -0.14 -7.86
CA CYS A 121 -3.14 -1.18 -8.84
C CYS A 121 -1.74 -1.78 -8.59
N GLU A 122 -0.71 -0.96 -8.44
CA GLU A 122 0.67 -1.38 -8.17
C GLU A 122 0.79 -2.22 -6.88
N VAL A 123 0.23 -1.75 -5.76
CA VAL A 123 0.23 -2.49 -4.49
C VAL A 123 -0.51 -3.83 -4.62
N SER A 124 -1.62 -3.87 -5.35
CA SER A 124 -2.36 -5.12 -5.57
C SER A 124 -1.59 -6.13 -6.43
N LEU A 125 -0.82 -5.66 -7.41
CA LEU A 125 0.00 -6.49 -8.29
C LEU A 125 1.16 -7.13 -7.53
N ALA A 126 1.64 -6.47 -6.49
CA ALA A 126 2.69 -6.98 -5.61
C ALA A 126 2.22 -8.09 -4.64
N CYS A 127 0.91 -8.35 -4.54
CA CYS A 127 0.37 -9.41 -3.69
C CYS A 127 0.31 -10.77 -4.43
N ASP A 128 0.27 -11.89 -3.69
CA ASP A 128 0.13 -13.24 -4.27
C ASP A 128 -1.22 -13.42 -4.96
N PHE A 129 -2.29 -13.01 -4.27
CA PHE A 129 -3.67 -13.12 -4.76
C PHE A 129 -4.35 -11.75 -4.84
N ARG A 130 -5.19 -11.58 -5.86
CA ARG A 130 -6.10 -10.45 -6.03
C ARG A 130 -7.51 -10.97 -6.15
N LEU A 131 -8.41 -10.45 -5.33
CA LEU A 131 -9.84 -10.78 -5.34
C LEU A 131 -10.60 -9.46 -5.38
N MET A 132 -11.40 -9.26 -6.42
CA MET A 132 -12.15 -8.03 -6.60
C MET A 132 -13.63 -8.26 -6.34
N ALA A 133 -14.26 -7.34 -5.63
CA ALA A 133 -15.71 -7.35 -5.43
C ALA A 133 -16.45 -7.19 -6.76
N ASP A 134 -17.58 -7.87 -6.91
CA ASP A 134 -18.50 -7.62 -8.01
C ASP A 134 -19.07 -6.20 -7.90
N GLY A 135 -19.19 -5.50 -9.02
CA GLY A 135 -19.79 -4.17 -9.06
C GLY A 135 -19.20 -3.26 -10.13
N PRO A 136 -19.62 -1.98 -10.15
CA PRO A 136 -19.15 -0.97 -11.11
C PRO A 136 -17.80 -0.38 -10.69
N TYR A 137 -16.84 -1.23 -10.31
CA TYR A 137 -15.53 -0.81 -9.82
C TYR A 137 -14.48 -0.86 -10.94
N SER A 138 -13.50 0.04 -10.87
CA SER A 138 -12.40 0.12 -11.83
C SER A 138 -11.10 -0.45 -11.24
N TYR A 139 -10.33 -1.12 -12.10
CA TYR A 139 -9.00 -1.63 -11.80
C TYR A 139 -8.04 -1.22 -12.93
N GLY A 140 -6.98 -0.48 -12.60
CA GLY A 140 -6.02 0.02 -13.59
C GLY A 140 -5.13 1.15 -13.10
#